data_AF-A5KTE0-F1
#
_entry.id   AF-A5KTE0-F1
#
_cell.length_a   1.000
_cell.length_b   1.000
_cell.length_c   1.000
_cell.angle_alpha   90.00
_cell.angle_beta   90.00
_cell.angle_gamma   90.00
#
_symmetry.space_group_name_H-M   'P 1'
#
loop_
_entity.id
_entity.type
_entity.pdbx_description
1 polymer ?
#
loop_
_entity_poly.entity_id
_entity_poly.type
_entity_poly.pdbx_seq_one_letter_code
_entity_poly.pdbx_strand_id
1 'polypeptide(L)'
;MLKRILLGIFATTAIASAAPTAFAVVPSTPLQITAQAACPARLLTLPAWYRGLEGDTSCNPRITKLTDMWIIGLNVVEMLLHIAGYVAAGFTVWGGFRYMLANGEPDKISSAKNTVTQALSGVAVSVVAIAVINFIVDAAF
;
A
#
# COMPACT_ATOMS: atom_id res chain seq x y z
N MET A 1 14.56 12.89 -34.96
CA MET A 1 14.36 11.78 -33.99
C MET A 1 13.27 12.11 -32.94
N LEU A 2 13.30 13.29 -32.30
CA LEU A 2 12.32 13.71 -31.27
C LEU A 2 10.85 13.82 -31.76
N LYS A 3 10.63 14.24 -33.01
CA LYS A 3 9.29 14.37 -33.63
C LYS A 3 8.55 13.03 -33.83
N ARG A 4 9.27 11.90 -33.88
CA ARG A 4 8.70 10.55 -34.01
C ARG A 4 8.24 9.98 -32.66
N ILE A 5 8.84 10.44 -31.55
CA ILE A 5 8.47 10.05 -30.18
C ILE A 5 7.24 10.84 -29.72
N LEU A 6 7.17 12.14 -30.03
CA LEU A 6 6.00 12.98 -29.70
C LEU A 6 4.73 12.60 -30.48
N LEU A 7 4.85 12.16 -31.73
CA LEU A 7 3.70 11.64 -32.49
C LEU A 7 3.22 10.27 -32.01
N GLY A 8 4.08 9.48 -31.35
CA GLY A 8 3.70 8.17 -30.79
C GLY A 8 2.86 8.28 -29.52
N ILE A 9 3.10 9.30 -28.69
CA ILE A 9 2.34 9.55 -27.45
C ILE A 9 0.95 10.13 -27.76
N PHE A 10 0.80 10.86 -28.87
CA PHE A 10 -0.47 11.45 -29.27
C PHE A 10 -1.39 10.49 -30.06
N ALA A 11 -0.87 9.35 -30.51
CA ALA A 11 -1.64 8.35 -31.27
C ALA A 11 -2.42 7.35 -30.38
N THR A 12 -2.12 7.28 -29.08
CA THR A 12 -2.84 6.39 -28.15
C THR A 12 -4.04 7.05 -27.45
N THR A 13 -4.23 8.37 -27.61
CA THR A 13 -5.37 9.10 -27.02
C THR A 13 -6.54 9.30 -27.98
N ALA A 14 -6.51 8.68 -29.17
CA ALA A 14 -7.52 8.86 -30.22
C ALA A 14 -8.34 7.59 -30.55
N ILE A 15 -8.63 6.74 -29.56
CA ILE A 15 -9.74 5.77 -29.63
C ILE A 15 -10.68 6.05 -28.47
N ALA A 16 -11.44 7.13 -28.62
CA ALA A 16 -12.65 7.39 -27.86
C ALA A 16 -13.76 7.68 -28.88
N SER A 17 -14.58 6.68 -29.20
CA SER A 17 -15.99 6.91 -29.52
C SER A 17 -16.76 5.59 -29.59
N ALA A 18 -17.98 5.65 -29.06
CA ALA A 18 -19.05 4.67 -29.13
C ALA A 18 -18.94 3.43 -28.22
N ALA A 19 -19.10 3.64 -26.91
CA ALA A 19 -19.89 2.71 -26.11
C ALA A 19 -20.96 3.51 -25.36
N PRO A 20 -22.25 3.16 -25.49
CA PRO A 20 -23.33 3.89 -24.83
C PRO A 20 -23.12 3.85 -23.31
N THR A 21 -23.21 5.01 -22.68
CA THR A 21 -23.30 5.18 -21.23
C THR A 21 -24.64 4.64 -20.75
N ALA A 22 -24.77 3.31 -20.75
CA ALA A 22 -25.66 2.65 -19.82
C ALA A 22 -24.92 2.68 -18.47
N PHE A 23 -25.34 3.59 -17.59
CA PHE A 23 -25.18 3.38 -16.16
C PHE A 23 -25.98 2.10 -15.85
N ALA A 24 -25.35 0.95 -16.05
CA ALA A 24 -25.73 -0.23 -15.30
C ALA A 24 -25.48 0.16 -13.85
N VAL A 25 -26.57 0.52 -13.16
CA VAL A 25 -26.66 0.29 -11.73
C VAL A 25 -26.33 -1.18 -11.59
N VAL A 26 -25.05 -1.47 -11.31
CA VAL A 26 -24.67 -2.75 -10.76
C VAL A 26 -25.56 -2.82 -9.52
N PRO A 27 -26.54 -3.75 -9.46
CA PRO A 27 -27.23 -3.97 -8.20
C PRO A 27 -26.08 -4.18 -7.22
N SER A 28 -26.04 -3.37 -6.16
CA SER A 28 -25.16 -3.61 -5.04
C SER A 28 -25.58 -4.95 -4.46
N THR A 29 -25.17 -6.03 -5.11
CA THR A 29 -25.07 -7.34 -4.54
C THR A 29 -24.17 -7.08 -3.34
N PRO A 30 -24.67 -7.17 -2.10
CA PRO A 30 -23.77 -7.21 -0.97
C PRO A 30 -22.75 -8.28 -1.33
N LEU A 31 -21.46 -7.90 -1.36
CA LEU A 31 -20.38 -8.79 -1.78
C LEU A 31 -20.55 -10.11 -1.06
N GLN A 32 -21.01 -11.12 -1.78
CA GLN A 32 -21.20 -12.45 -1.25
C GLN A 32 -19.80 -13.02 -1.09
N ILE A 33 -19.23 -12.80 0.08
CA ILE A 33 -19.19 -13.88 1.08
C ILE A 33 -19.28 -15.26 0.42
N THR A 34 -18.17 -15.72 -0.12
CA THR A 34 -17.89 -17.16 -0.18
C THR A 34 -17.05 -17.43 1.07
N ALA A 35 -17.69 -18.07 2.06
CA ALA A 35 -17.24 -18.31 3.44
C ALA A 35 -17.00 -17.08 4.36
N GLN A 36 -17.10 -15.85 3.86
CA GLN A 36 -16.75 -14.60 4.57
C GLN A 36 -17.90 -13.93 5.37
N ALA A 37 -18.86 -14.69 5.92
CA ALA A 37 -20.23 -14.20 6.13
C ALA A 37 -20.54 -13.32 7.33
N ALA A 38 -19.59 -13.06 8.22
CA ALA A 38 -19.91 -12.39 9.48
C ALA A 38 -19.08 -11.14 9.76
N CYS A 39 -17.86 -11.01 9.23
CA CYS A 39 -16.89 -10.05 9.77
C CYS A 39 -16.28 -9.10 8.74
N PRO A 40 -16.11 -7.81 9.09
CA PRO A 40 -15.36 -6.89 8.27
C PRO A 40 -13.86 -7.24 8.30
N ALA A 41 -13.37 -7.85 7.22
CA ALA A 41 -11.96 -8.20 7.07
C ALA A 41 -11.00 -7.00 6.98
N ARG A 42 -11.53 -5.78 6.99
CA ARG A 42 -10.80 -4.52 7.01
C ARG A 42 -11.52 -3.52 7.90
N LEU A 43 -10.79 -2.82 8.75
CA LEU A 43 -11.28 -1.69 9.53
C LEU A 43 -10.64 -0.41 8.95
N LEU A 44 -11.46 0.41 8.28
CA LEU A 44 -11.10 1.66 7.58
C LEU A 44 -10.13 1.51 6.38
N THR A 45 -8.94 0.95 6.56
CA THR A 45 -8.02 0.49 5.49
C THR A 45 -7.12 -0.64 5.98
N LEU A 46 -7.13 -0.90 7.29
CA LEU A 46 -6.24 -1.83 7.95
C LEU A 46 -6.74 -3.26 7.73
N PRO A 47 -5.94 -4.15 7.14
CA PRO A 47 -6.30 -5.56 7.03
C PRO A 47 -6.43 -6.13 8.44
N ALA A 48 -7.54 -6.81 8.73
CA ALA A 48 -7.72 -7.47 10.02
C ALA A 48 -6.73 -8.65 10.16
N TRP A 49 -6.20 -8.88 11.35
CA TRP A 49 -5.28 -9.99 11.63
C TRP A 49 -5.89 -11.37 11.34
N TYR A 50 -7.22 -11.49 11.46
CA TYR A 50 -7.98 -12.72 11.22
C TYR A 50 -8.43 -12.90 9.75
N ARG A 51 -7.96 -12.06 8.82
CA ARG A 51 -8.35 -12.10 7.40
C ARG A 51 -7.92 -13.41 6.74
N GLY A 52 -8.85 -14.13 6.11
CA GLY A 52 -8.55 -15.38 5.41
C GLY A 52 -8.63 -16.63 6.29
N LEU A 53 -9.13 -16.51 7.52
CA LEU A 53 -9.47 -17.65 8.37
C LEU A 53 -10.94 -18.04 8.22
N GLU A 54 -11.21 -19.33 8.30
CA GLU A 54 -12.57 -19.86 8.27
C GLU A 54 -13.31 -19.46 9.57
N GLY A 55 -14.46 -18.79 9.42
CA GLY A 55 -15.23 -18.22 10.52
C GLY A 55 -16.68 -18.65 10.48
N ASP A 56 -17.28 -18.78 11.67
CA ASP A 56 -18.71 -19.01 11.83
C ASP A 56 -19.51 -17.71 11.63
N THR A 57 -20.82 -17.83 11.45
CA THR A 57 -21.86 -16.79 11.43
C THR A 57 -21.82 -15.81 12.62
N SER A 58 -21.12 -16.15 13.71
CA SER A 58 -20.93 -15.32 14.92
C SER A 58 -19.54 -14.65 15.03
N CYS A 59 -18.79 -14.50 13.94
CA CYS A 59 -17.50 -13.80 13.95
C CYS A 59 -16.40 -14.34 14.87
N ASN A 60 -16.37 -15.66 15.06
CA ASN A 60 -15.29 -16.29 15.82
C ASN A 60 -14.31 -16.99 14.86
N PRO A 61 -13.04 -16.53 14.77
CA PRO A 61 -12.05 -17.19 13.91
C PRO A 61 -11.70 -18.57 14.46
N ARG A 62 -11.66 -19.59 13.59
CA ARG A 62 -11.17 -20.92 13.97
C ARG A 62 -9.80 -21.19 13.34
N ILE A 63 -8.85 -21.61 14.18
CA ILE A 63 -7.50 -22.03 13.78
C ILE A 63 -7.56 -23.55 13.63
N THR A 64 -7.51 -24.07 12.41
CA THR A 64 -7.61 -25.53 12.18
C THR A 64 -6.41 -26.10 11.45
N LYS A 65 -5.62 -25.26 10.76
CA LYS A 65 -4.46 -25.68 9.97
C LYS A 65 -3.20 -24.95 10.42
N LEU A 66 -2.03 -25.58 10.26
CA LEU A 66 -0.74 -24.90 10.48
C LEU A 66 -0.54 -23.73 9.49
N THR A 67 -1.11 -23.82 8.29
CA THR A 67 -1.10 -22.74 7.31
C THR A 67 -1.79 -21.47 7.83
N ASP A 68 -2.79 -21.62 8.71
CA ASP A 68 -3.50 -20.48 9.30
C ASP A 68 -2.55 -19.66 10.20
N MET A 69 -1.60 -20.31 10.88
CA MET A 69 -0.59 -19.64 11.71
C MET A 69 0.35 -18.76 10.86
N TRP A 70 0.76 -19.24 9.69
CA TRP A 70 1.58 -18.46 8.76
C TRP A 70 0.79 -17.26 8.17
N ILE A 71 -0.47 -17.48 7.78
CA ILE A 71 -1.33 -16.44 7.22
C ILE A 71 -1.59 -15.32 8.23
N ILE A 72 -1.82 -15.66 9.50
CA ILE A 72 -1.95 -14.65 10.58
C ILE A 72 -0.68 -13.81 10.66
N GLY A 73 0.50 -14.46 10.67
CA GLY A 73 1.78 -13.75 10.70
C GLY A 73 1.92 -12.77 9.53
N LEU A 74 1.61 -13.21 8.32
CA LEU A 74 1.70 -12.39 7.11
C LEU A 74 0.72 -11.20 7.13
N ASN A 75 -0.52 -11.41 7.60
CA ASN A 75 -1.51 -10.34 7.73
C ASN A 75 -1.12 -9.31 8.80
N VAL A 76 -0.54 -9.75 9.92
CA VAL A 76 -0.05 -8.83 10.96
C VAL A 76 1.09 -7.98 10.43
N VAL A 77 2.00 -8.58 9.66
CA VAL A 77 3.07 -7.84 8.97
C VAL A 77 2.45 -6.83 7.98
N GLU A 78 1.48 -7.23 7.16
CA GLU A 78 0.77 -6.30 6.24
C GLU A 78 0.12 -5.13 6.99
N MET A 79 -0.48 -5.38 8.15
CA MET A 79 -1.06 -4.34 9.01
C MET A 79 0.02 -3.37 9.54
N LEU A 80 1.14 -3.90 10.03
CA LEU A 80 2.27 -3.08 10.49
C LEU A 80 2.88 -2.26 9.35
N LEU A 81 2.98 -2.81 8.14
CA LEU A 81 3.47 -2.10 6.96
C LEU A 81 2.55 -0.93 6.58
N HIS A 82 1.23 -1.11 6.65
CA HIS A 82 0.28 0.00 6.43
C HIS A 82 0.45 1.10 7.48
N ILE A 83 0.52 0.74 8.76
CA ILE A 83 0.73 1.70 9.85
C ILE A 83 2.06 2.44 9.67
N ALA A 84 3.14 1.72 9.35
CA ALA A 84 4.45 2.30 9.08
C ALA A 84 4.39 3.27 7.88
N GLY A 85 3.65 2.93 6.82
CA GLY A 85 3.43 3.82 5.68
C GLY A 85 2.74 5.13 6.05
N TYR A 86 1.68 5.06 6.87
CA TYR A 86 0.99 6.26 7.37
C TYR A 86 1.90 7.12 8.26
N VAL A 87 2.67 6.49 9.14
CA VAL A 87 3.63 7.19 10.01
C VAL A 87 4.74 7.85 9.20
N ALA A 88 5.31 7.14 8.20
CA ALA A 88 6.33 7.68 7.32
C ALA A 88 5.83 8.88 6.50
N ALA A 89 4.59 8.83 6.01
CA ALA A 89 3.97 9.98 5.35
C ALA A 89 3.82 11.18 6.30
N GLY A 90 3.41 10.95 7.54
CA GLY A 90 3.31 12.00 8.57
C GLY A 90 4.67 12.65 8.88
N PHE A 91 5.72 11.86 9.11
CA PHE A 91 7.07 12.37 9.36
C PHE A 91 7.65 13.12 8.15
N THR A 92 7.35 12.69 6.93
CA THR A 92 7.78 13.37 5.70
C THR A 92 7.21 14.79 5.63
N VAL A 93 5.92 14.94 5.90
CA VAL A 93 5.26 16.25 5.93
C VAL A 93 5.82 17.13 7.04
N TRP A 94 5.98 16.58 8.25
CA TRP A 94 6.50 17.33 9.39
C TRP A 94 7.96 17.80 9.20
N GLY A 95 8.81 16.94 8.63
CA GLY A 95 10.19 17.29 8.28
C GLY A 95 10.28 18.38 7.20
N GLY A 96 9.39 18.32 6.20
CA GLY A 96 9.28 19.34 5.15
C GLY A 96 8.86 20.72 5.69
N PHE A 97 7.83 20.76 6.55
CA PHE A 97 7.41 22.00 7.20
C PHE A 97 8.51 22.61 8.07
N ARG A 98 9.24 21.78 8.83
CA ARG A 98 10.34 22.27 9.67
C ARG A 98 11.50 22.84 8.85
N TYR A 99 11.75 22.30 7.66
CA TYR A 99 12.74 22.84 6.72
C TYR A 99 12.33 24.21 6.18
N MET A 100 11.06 24.38 5.80
CA MET A 100 10.55 25.67 5.30
C MET A 100 10.56 26.76 6.38
N LEU A 101 10.28 26.41 7.64
CA LEU A 101 10.21 27.36 8.77
C LEU A 101 11.58 27.76 9.34
N ALA A 102 12.68 27.17 8.87
CA ALA A 102 14.01 27.37 9.44
C ALA A 102 14.60 28.78 9.22
N ASN A 103 13.98 29.64 8.39
CA ASN A 103 14.27 31.08 8.24
C ASN A 103 15.77 31.48 8.20
N GLY A 104 16.63 30.61 7.65
CA GLY A 104 18.06 30.88 7.50
C GLY A 104 18.93 30.62 8.74
N GLU A 105 18.39 30.08 9.83
CA GLU A 105 19.19 29.70 10.99
C GLU A 105 19.95 28.39 10.68
N PRO A 106 21.29 28.40 10.62
CA PRO A 106 22.07 27.29 10.09
C PRO A 106 21.89 25.99 10.89
N ASP A 107 21.64 26.12 12.20
CA ASP A 107 21.43 24.98 13.10
C ASP A 107 20.11 24.24 12.81
N LYS A 108 19.04 25.00 12.53
CA LYS A 108 17.73 24.44 12.15
C LYS A 108 17.75 23.85 10.74
N ILE A 109 18.49 24.47 9.82
CA ILE A 109 18.69 23.93 8.46
C ILE A 109 19.47 22.61 8.50
N SER A 110 20.53 22.54 9.31
CA SER A 110 21.32 21.31 9.53
C SER A 110 20.47 20.17 10.09
N SER A 111 19.71 20.45 11.17
CA SER A 111 18.83 19.47 11.80
C SER A 111 17.72 18.98 10.85
N ALA A 112 17.12 19.88 10.07
CA ALA A 112 16.11 19.54 9.08
C ALA A 112 16.69 18.68 7.94
N LYS A 113 17.87 19.02 7.43
CA LYS A 113 18.57 18.20 6.42
C LYS A 113 18.85 16.80 6.93
N ASN A 114 19.37 16.66 8.15
CA ASN A 114 19.63 15.34 8.74
C ASN A 114 18.35 14.52 8.89
N THR A 115 17.23 15.15 9.28
CA THR A 115 15.92 14.49 9.38
C THR A 115 15.45 13.98 8.02
N VAL A 116 15.56 14.80 6.97
CA VAL A 116 15.17 14.42 5.60
C VAL A 116 16.06 13.31 5.05
N THR A 117 17.37 13.38 5.27
CA THR A 117 18.32 12.35 4.82
C THR A 117 18.04 11.01 5.51
N GLN A 118 17.73 11.01 6.81
CA GLN A 118 17.35 9.80 7.54
C GLN A 118 16.03 9.22 7.00
N ALA A 119 15.01 10.06 6.78
CA ALA A 119 13.75 9.62 6.17
C ALA A 119 13.96 9.01 4.77
N LEU A 120 14.80 9.65 3.94
CA LEU A 120 15.12 9.15 2.60
C LEU A 120 15.87 7.82 2.64
N SER A 121 16.79 7.63 3.59
CA SER A 121 17.52 6.37 3.75
C SER A 121 16.60 5.21 4.13
N GLY A 122 15.58 5.43 4.97
CA GLY A 122 14.61 4.40 5.32
C GLY A 122 13.74 3.95 4.15
N VAL A 123 13.33 4.90 3.30
CA VAL A 123 12.61 4.59 2.05
C VAL A 123 13.50 3.83 1.07
N ALA A 124 14.76 4.26 0.92
CA ALA A 124 15.72 3.59 0.05
C ALA A 124 15.96 2.13 0.48
N VAL A 125 16.15 1.87 1.78
CA VAL A 125 16.31 0.50 2.31
C VAL A 125 15.06 -0.35 2.05
N SER A 126 13.87 0.23 2.20
CA SER A 126 12.60 -0.48 1.95
C SER A 126 12.48 -0.92 0.48
N VAL A 127 12.89 -0.07 -0.48
CA VAL A 127 12.89 -0.41 -1.91
C VAL A 127 13.89 -1.52 -2.23
N VAL A 128 15.10 -1.44 -1.65
CA VAL A 128 16.14 -2.45 -1.84
C VAL A 128 15.72 -3.81 -1.26
N ALA A 129 15.03 -3.83 -0.11
CA ALA A 129 14.56 -5.06 0.51
C ALA A 129 13.67 -5.89 -0.42
N ILE A 130 12.79 -5.24 -1.20
CA ILE A 130 11.90 -5.92 -2.16
C ILE A 130 12.71 -6.64 -3.23
N ALA A 131 13.75 -6.00 -3.76
CA ALA A 131 14.62 -6.60 -4.76
C ALA A 131 15.35 -7.84 -4.22
N VAL A 132 15.82 -7.78 -2.96
CA VAL A 132 16.50 -8.91 -2.31
C VAL A 132 15.53 -10.06 -2.06
N ILE A 133 14.31 -9.80 -1.57
CA ILE A 133 13.31 -10.84 -1.34
C ILE A 133 12.95 -11.53 -2.65
N ASN A 134 12.69 -10.77 -3.71
CA ASN A 134 12.37 -11.33 -5.02
C ASN A 134 13.53 -12.17 -5.58
N PHE A 135 14.77 -11.71 -5.41
CA PHE A 135 15.95 -12.48 -5.79
C PHE A 135 16.05 -13.83 -5.05
N ILE A 136 15.73 -13.86 -3.76
CA ILE A 136 15.74 -15.12 -2.98
C ILE A 136 14.60 -16.03 -3.41
N VAL A 137 13.40 -15.50 -3.63
CA VAL A 137 12.24 -16.29 -4.07
C VAL A 137 12.51 -16.89 -5.46
N ASP A 138 13.00 -16.11 -6.41
CA ASP A 138 13.35 -16.59 -7.75
C ASP A 138 14.52 -17.59 -7.75
N ALA A 139 15.42 -17.52 -6.77
CA ALA A 139 16.53 -18.46 -6.64
C ALA A 139 16.18 -19.75 -5.88
N ALA A 140 15.08 -19.75 -5.10
CA ALA A 140 14.65 -20.88 -4.28
C ALA A 140 13.61 -21.80 -4.96
N PHE A 141 13.02 -21.35 -6.06
CA PHE A 141 12.08 -22.10 -6.91
C PHE A 141 12.66 -22.30 -8.32
#